data_AF-A0AAF3F638-F1
#
_entry.id   AF-A0AAF3F638-F1
#
_cell.length_a   1.000
_cell.length_b   1.000
_cell.length_c   1.000
_cell.angle_alpha   90.00
_cell.angle_beta   90.00
_cell.angle_gamma   90.00
#
_symmetry.space_group_name_H-M   'P 1'
#
loop_
_entity.id
_entity.type
_entity.pdbx_description
1 polymer ?
#
loop_
_entity_poly.entity_id
_entity_poly.type
_entity_poly.pdbx_seq_one_letter_code
_entity_poly.pdbx_strand_id
1 'polypeptide(L)'
;MLLWLLHFKILLLNFLLGFVNILLGLIVALSWNGQPVVINGATYSVNGGTGIIAGMFGGAALVLLLFMIWILTCVYSFYKYIRDRQYYLEKTGGAKTVQQA
;
A
#
# COMPACT_ATOMS: atom_id res chain seq x y z
N MET A 1 -16.72 5.63 16.19
CA MET A 1 -15.56 6.50 15.85
C MET A 1 -14.22 5.82 16.12
N LEU A 2 -14.00 5.25 17.31
CA LEU A 2 -12.74 4.59 17.69
C LEU A 2 -12.33 3.41 16.78
N LEU A 3 -13.28 2.55 16.41
CA LEU A 3 -13.04 1.39 15.53
C LEU A 3 -12.60 1.78 14.10
N TRP A 4 -13.07 2.92 13.60
CA TRP A 4 -12.71 3.42 12.26
C TRP A 4 -11.29 3.97 12.24
N LEU A 5 -10.91 4.72 13.28
CA LEU A 5 -9.53 5.20 13.47
C LEU A 5 -8.54 4.04 13.64
N LEU A 6 -8.94 2.97 14.34
CA LEU A 6 -8.12 1.77 14.49
C LEU A 6 -7.89 1.07 13.14
N HIS A 7 -8.95 0.86 12.34
CA HIS A 7 -8.83 0.27 11.01
C HIS A 7 -7.93 1.09 10.09
N PHE A 8 -8.08 2.42 10.07
CA PHE A 8 -7.25 3.31 9.27
C PHE A 8 -5.76 3.20 9.65
N LYS A 9 -5.45 3.17 10.96
CA LYS A 9 -4.08 3.02 11.46
C LYS A 9 -3.47 1.66 11.09
N ILE A 10 -4.23 0.58 11.19
CA ILE A 10 -3.77 -0.77 10.79
C ILE A 10 -3.51 -0.84 9.29
N LEU A 11 -4.36 -0.22 8.47
CA LEU A 11 -4.19 -0.16 7.02
C LEU A 11 -2.94 0.62 6.63
N LEU A 12 -2.68 1.74 7.31
CA LEU A 12 -1.45 2.52 7.14
C LEU A 12 -0.20 1.73 7.53
N LEU A 13 -0.25 1.01 8.66
CA LEU A 13 0.87 0.20 9.13
C LEU A 13 1.22 -0.92 8.13
N ASN A 14 0.22 -1.63 7.62
CA ASN A 14 0.41 -2.68 6.61
C ASN A 14 0.99 -2.14 5.30
N PHE A 15 0.55 -0.94 4.88
CA PHE A 15 1.10 -0.27 3.71
C PHE A 15 2.58 0.09 3.90
N LEU A 16 2.93 0.68 5.04
CA LEU A 16 4.32 1.02 5.37
C LEU A 16 5.20 -0.24 5.44
N LEU A 17 4.70 -1.32 6.04
CA LEU A 17 5.42 -2.58 6.13
C LEU A 17 5.66 -3.19 4.74
N GLY A 18 4.66 -3.16 3.86
CA GLY A 18 4.80 -3.59 2.46
C GLY A 18 5.84 -2.77 1.70
N PHE A 19 5.83 -1.45 1.88
CA PHE A 19 6.79 -0.54 1.25
C PHE A 19 8.24 -0.81 1.70
N VAL A 20 8.45 -1.01 3.00
CA VAL A 20 9.78 -1.35 3.55
C VAL A 20 10.30 -2.68 2.99
N ASN A 21 9.45 -3.71 2.86
CA ASN A 21 9.86 -5.00 2.28
C ASN A 21 10.29 -4.88 0.81
N ILE A 22 9.59 -4.06 0.02
CA ILE A 22 9.95 -3.83 -1.39
C ILE A 22 11.26 -3.06 -1.52
N LEU A 23 11.46 -2.03 -0.68
CA LEU A 23 12.75 -1.33 -0.59
C LEU A 23 13.89 -2.29 -0.23
N LEU A 24 13.67 -3.19 0.72
CA LEU A 24 14.65 -4.20 1.10
C LEU A 24 14.99 -5.13 -0.07
N GLY A 25 13.97 -5.61 -0.79
CA GLY A 25 14.16 -6.44 -1.99
C GLY A 25 14.94 -5.71 -3.09
N LEU A 26 14.69 -4.41 -3.29
CA LEU A 26 15.42 -3.58 -4.24
C LEU A 26 16.89 -3.39 -3.81
N ILE A 27 17.14 -3.10 -2.53
CA ILE A 27 18.50 -2.96 -1.99
C ILE A 27 19.30 -4.25 -2.15
N VAL A 28 18.69 -5.40 -1.88
CA VAL A 28 19.33 -6.71 -2.06
C VAL A 28 19.63 -6.94 -3.55
N ALA A 29 18.67 -6.68 -4.44
CA ALA A 29 18.88 -6.84 -5.88
C ALA A 29 20.02 -5.95 -6.41
N LEU A 30 20.14 -4.72 -5.90
CA LEU A 30 21.23 -3.80 -6.24
C LEU A 30 22.57 -4.22 -5.64
N SER A 31 22.59 -4.69 -4.39
CA SER A 31 23.81 -5.08 -3.67
C SER A 31 24.50 -6.31 -4.27
N TRP A 32 23.74 -7.21 -4.89
CA TRP A 32 24.26 -8.40 -5.54
C TRP A 32 24.56 -8.19 -7.03
N ASN A 33 24.36 -6.98 -7.57
CA ASN A 33 24.66 -6.65 -8.96
C ASN A 33 26.17 -6.73 -9.24
N GLY A 34 26.57 -7.58 -10.19
CA GLY A 34 27.95 -7.67 -10.66
C GLY A 34 28.92 -8.30 -9.68
N GLN A 35 28.42 -8.88 -8.58
CA GLN A 35 29.27 -9.61 -7.65
C GLN A 35 29.73 -10.94 -8.27
N PRO A 36 31.04 -11.21 -8.31
CA PRO A 36 31.57 -12.49 -8.74
C PRO A 36 31.23 -13.55 -7.69
N VAL A 37 30.45 -14.56 -8.07
CA VAL A 37 30.25 -15.76 -7.24
C VAL A 37 31.15 -16.86 -7.75
N VAL A 38 31.96 -17.43 -6.85
CA VAL A 38 32.88 -18.53 -7.17
C VAL A 38 32.19 -19.85 -6.84
N ILE A 39 31.90 -20.65 -7.86
CA ILE A 39 31.38 -22.01 -7.70
C ILE A 39 32.41 -22.96 -8.30
N ASN A 40 32.93 -23.88 -7.47
CA ASN A 40 33.91 -24.89 -7.91
C ASN A 40 35.16 -24.31 -8.61
N GLY A 41 35.64 -23.15 -8.16
CA GLY A 41 36.82 -22.47 -8.73
C GLY A 41 36.55 -21.66 -10.00
N ALA A 42 35.34 -21.71 -10.56
CA ALA A 42 34.93 -20.87 -11.67
C ALA A 42 34.19 -19.63 -11.15
N THR A 43 34.58 -18.45 -11.64
CA THR A 43 33.93 -17.18 -11.31
C THR A 43 32.76 -16.92 -12.26
N TYR A 44 31.55 -16.87 -11.73
CA TYR A 44 30.34 -16.51 -12.47
C TYR A 44 29.91 -15.10 -12.07
N SER A 45 29.59 -14.26 -13.06
CA SER A 45 28.94 -12.99 -12.80
C SER A 45 27.48 -13.25 -12.47
N VAL A 46 27.08 -12.99 -11.23
CA VAL A 46 25.67 -13.02 -10.85
C VAL A 46 25.07 -11.72 -11.38
N ASN A 47 24.17 -11.87 -12.35
CA ASN A 47 23.36 -10.85 -13.01
C ASN A 47 23.86 -10.36 -14.38
N GLY A 48 23.36 -10.99 -15.45
CA GLY A 48 23.17 -10.29 -16.72
C GLY A 48 22.06 -9.24 -16.56
N GLY A 49 22.32 -8.00 -17.00
CA GLY A 49 21.50 -6.81 -16.70
C GLY A 49 19.98 -6.93 -16.89
N THR A 50 19.49 -7.88 -17.68
CA THR A 50 18.06 -8.16 -17.90
C THR A 50 17.30 -8.58 -16.63
N GLY A 51 17.90 -9.38 -15.74
CA GLY A 51 17.22 -9.87 -14.53
C GLY A 51 16.93 -8.77 -13.51
N ILE A 52 17.81 -7.77 -13.43
CA ILE A 52 17.70 -6.64 -12.50
C ILE A 52 16.64 -5.64 -13.00
N ILE A 53 16.65 -5.36 -14.31
CA ILE A 53 15.63 -4.50 -14.92
C ILE A 53 14.25 -5.12 -14.70
N ALA A 54 14.08 -6.43 -14.94
CA ALA A 54 12.83 -7.13 -14.68
C ALA A 54 12.37 -7.04 -13.22
N GLY A 55 13.30 -7.20 -12.26
CA GLY A 55 13.01 -7.06 -10.83
C GLY A 55 12.61 -5.64 -10.41
N MET A 56 13.26 -4.60 -10.96
CA MET A 56 12.93 -3.20 -10.68
C MET A 56 11.55 -2.81 -11.23
N PHE A 57 11.26 -3.16 -12.48
CA PHE A 57 9.96 -2.88 -13.09
C PHE A 57 8.83 -3.67 -12.43
N GLY A 58 9.07 -4.94 -12.10
CA GLY A 58 8.09 -5.78 -11.39
C GLY A 58 7.78 -5.24 -9.98
N GLY A 59 8.82 -4.87 -9.22
CA GLY A 59 8.67 -4.28 -7.90
C GLY A 59 7.93 -2.93 -7.93
N ALA A 60 8.29 -2.05 -8.85
CA ALA A 60 7.63 -0.74 -9.01
C ALA A 60 6.16 -0.87 -9.41
N ALA A 61 5.83 -1.78 -10.33
CA ALA A 61 4.45 -2.04 -10.73
C ALA A 61 3.59 -2.56 -9.57
N LEU A 62 4.14 -3.46 -8.74
CA LEU A 62 3.45 -3.95 -7.55
C LEU A 62 3.21 -2.82 -6.53
N VAL A 63 4.17 -1.93 -6.31
CA VAL A 63 4.00 -0.76 -5.42
C VAL A 63 2.88 0.14 -5.91
N LEU A 64 2.87 0.48 -7.19
CA LEU A 64 1.84 1.34 -7.78
C LEU A 64 0.45 0.71 -7.67
N LEU A 65 0.36 -0.61 -7.89
CA LEU A 65 -0.91 -1.34 -7.76
C LEU A 65 -1.41 -1.36 -6.32
N LEU A 66 -0.53 -1.66 -5.35
CA LEU A 66 -0.88 -1.63 -3.93
C LEU A 66 -1.26 -0.22 -3.46
N PHE A 67 -0.60 0.81 -4.00
CA PHE A 67 -0.93 2.21 -3.74
C PHE A 67 -2.31 2.60 -4.30
N MET A 68 -2.64 2.17 -5.53
CA MET A 68 -3.98 2.37 -6.10
C MET A 68 -5.07 1.70 -5.27
N ILE A 69 -4.84 0.45 -4.83
CA ILE A 69 -5.77 -0.28 -3.95
C ILE A 69 -5.95 0.46 -2.62
N TRP A 70 -4.87 1.00 -2.06
CA TRP A 70 -4.93 1.77 -0.82
C TRP A 70 -5.79 3.03 -0.98
N ILE A 71 -5.57 3.82 -2.05
CA ILE A 71 -6.39 5.01 -2.36
C ILE A 71 -7.87 4.63 -2.49
N LEU A 72 -8.18 3.57 -3.26
CA LEU A 72 -9.55 3.09 -3.45
C LEU A 72 -10.20 2.71 -2.11
N THR A 73 -9.45 2.07 -1.23
CA THR A 73 -9.93 1.67 0.10
C THR A 73 -10.22 2.91 0.98
N CYS A 74 -9.35 3.92 0.94
CA CYS A 74 -9.57 5.19 1.62
C CYS A 74 -10.82 5.92 1.10
N VAL A 75 -10.97 6.03 -0.22
CA VAL A 75 -12.13 6.66 -0.87
C VAL A 75 -13.42 5.91 -0.51
N TYR A 76 -13.43 4.58 -0.59
CA TYR A 76 -14.59 3.77 -0.21
C TYR A 76 -14.98 3.96 1.26
N SER A 77 -13.99 3.97 2.17
CA SER A 77 -14.23 4.16 3.60
C SER A 77 -14.80 5.55 3.91
N PHE A 78 -14.32 6.58 3.21
CA PHE A 78 -14.85 7.95 3.32
C PHE A 78 -16.27 8.07 2.74
N TYR A 79 -16.52 7.45 1.59
CA TYR A 79 -17.84 7.44 0.97
C TYR A 79 -18.87 6.74 1.86
N LYS A 80 -18.50 5.61 2.47
CA LYS A 80 -19.33 4.91 3.45
C LYS A 80 -19.64 5.78 4.67
N TYR A 81 -18.63 6.48 5.20
CA TYR A 81 -18.82 7.40 6.33
C TYR A 81 -19.85 8.50 6.02
N ILE A 82 -19.76 9.14 4.85
CA ILE A 82 -20.72 10.16 4.44
C ILE A 82 -22.12 9.56 4.29
N ARG A 83 -22.25 8.41 3.62
CA ARG A 83 -23.54 7.74 3.42
C ARG A 83 -24.22 7.39 4.75
N ASP A 84 -23.48 6.77 5.67
CA ASP A 84 -24.01 6.38 6.97
C ASP A 84 -24.47 7.64 7.74
N ARG A 85 -23.70 8.74 7.69
CA ARG A 85 -24.08 10.02 8.30
C ARG A 85 -25.39 10.57 7.73
N GLN A 86 -25.56 10.56 6.40
CA GLN A 86 -26.80 10.99 5.76
C GLN A 86 -27.99 10.11 6.16
N TYR A 87 -27.80 8.79 6.23
CA TYR A 87 -28.83 7.85 6.69
C TYR A 87 -29.26 8.10 8.15
N TYR A 88 -28.31 8.38 9.04
CA TYR A 88 -28.63 8.78 10.42
C TYR A 88 -29.35 10.13 10.48
N LEU A 89 -28.97 11.09 9.62
CA LEU A 89 -29.62 12.40 9.53
C LEU A 89 -31.04 12.29 8.95
N GLU A 90 -31.34 11.39 8.03
CA GLU A 90 -32.73 11.14 7.58
C GLU A 90 -33.57 10.48 8.68
N LYS A 91 -33.02 9.48 9.37
CA LYS A 91 -33.71 8.79 10.47
C LYS A 91 -33.94 9.67 11.71
N THR A 92 -33.12 10.69 11.93
CA THR A 92 -33.28 11.65 13.04
C THR A 92 -33.85 13.00 12.57
N GLY A 93 -33.84 13.29 11.27
CA GLY A 93 -34.29 14.52 10.63
C GLY A 93 -35.78 14.54 10.28
N GLY A 94 -36.48 13.41 10.38
CA GLY A 94 -37.93 13.40 10.58
C GLY A 94 -38.37 13.96 11.94
N ALA A 95 -37.44 14.27 12.86
CA ALA A 95 -37.73 14.86 14.17
C ALA A 95 -37.16 16.27 14.38
N LYS A 96 -36.60 16.92 13.34
CA LYS A 96 -36.05 18.28 13.47
C LYS A 96 -36.28 19.16 12.23
N THR A 97 -37.54 19.37 11.87
CA THR A 97 -38.05 20.74 11.96
C THR A 97 -38.47 20.86 13.42
N VAL A 98 -37.73 21.50 14.33
CA VAL A 98 -37.69 22.93 14.67
C VAL A 98 -36.51 23.09 15.66
N GLN A 99 -35.92 24.29 15.74
CA GLN A 99 -34.65 24.68 16.38
C GLN A 99 -33.45 24.44 15.45
N GLN A 100 -33.16 25.25 14.42
CA GLN A 100 -33.24 26.72 14.32
C GLN A 100 -32.81 27.45 15.59
N ALA A 101 -31.50 27.58 15.77
CA ALA A 101 -30.80 28.76 16.27
C ALA A 101 -29.31 28.59 15.99
#